data_AF-A0A2V5QIY3-F1
#
_entry.id   AF-A0A2V5QIY3-F1
#
_cell.length_a   1.000
_cell.length_b   1.000
_cell.length_c   1.000
_cell.angle_alpha   90.00
_cell.angle_beta   90.00
_cell.angle_gamma   90.00
#
_symmetry.space_group_name_H-M   'P 1'
#
loop_
_entity.id
_entity.type
_entity.pdbx_description
1 polymer ?
#
loop_
_entity_poly.entity_id
_entity_poly.type
_entity_poly.pdbx_seq_one_letter_code
_entity_poly.pdbx_strand_id
1 'polypeptide(L)'
;MYFSFSKTRSLQRTVRLMVEKGQPVPEALLNPPPAQRQRSDMRRGVVLVMVGLGLMIFLGAVSDWEGGAWSIGLIPLLIGAGYLLVWKLEGKKDSAPPLP
;
A
#
# COMPACT_ATOMS: atom_id res chain seq x y z
N MET A 1 8.21 -2.28 -6.51
CA MET A 1 9.09 -3.41 -6.09
C MET A 1 8.22 -4.60 -5.67
N TYR A 2 8.27 -5.65 -6.50
CA TYR A 2 7.43 -6.85 -6.55
C TYR A 2 7.98 -7.97 -5.63
N PHE A 3 7.74 -7.93 -4.31
CA PHE A 3 8.20 -9.01 -3.40
C PHE A 3 7.11 -9.53 -2.43
N SER A 4 5.82 -9.29 -2.71
CA SER A 4 4.73 -9.79 -1.86
C SER A 4 4.15 -11.13 -2.29
N PHE A 5 4.52 -11.69 -3.45
CA PHE A 5 3.94 -12.95 -3.95
C PHE A 5 4.61 -14.22 -3.43
N SER A 6 5.89 -14.16 -3.06
CA SER A 6 6.62 -15.36 -2.61
C SER A 6 6.19 -15.86 -1.24
N LYS A 7 5.67 -14.96 -0.38
CA LYS A 7 5.25 -15.30 0.98
C LYS A 7 3.96 -16.12 1.02
N THR A 8 3.07 -15.95 0.03
CA THR A 8 1.78 -16.65 -0.01
C THR A 8 1.96 -18.14 -0.33
N ARG A 9 2.95 -18.49 -1.18
CA ARG A 9 3.22 -19.90 -1.55
C ARG A 9 3.99 -20.66 -0.46
N SER A 10 4.83 -20.00 0.34
CA SER A 10 5.53 -20.65 1.45
C SER A 10 4.61 -21.04 2.59
N LEU A 11 3.55 -20.26 2.85
CA LEU A 11 2.55 -20.57 3.89
C LEU A 11 1.73 -21.82 3.55
N GLN A 12 1.34 -21.99 2.28
CA GLN A 12 0.55 -23.14 1.85
C GLN A 12 1.29 -24.49 2.00
N ARG A 13 2.62 -24.51 1.82
CA ARG A 13 3.42 -25.74 2.02
C ARG A 13 3.53 -26.12 3.50
N THR A 14 3.61 -25.16 4.41
CA THR A 14 3.71 -25.42 5.85
C THR A 14 2.39 -25.93 6.43
N VAL A 15 1.24 -25.43 5.97
CA VAL A 15 -0.08 -25.92 6.40
C VAL A 15 -0.29 -27.39 6.03
N ARG A 16 0.13 -27.80 4.82
CA ARG A 16 -0.04 -29.19 4.37
C ARG A 16 0.80 -30.19 5.18
N LEU A 17 2.02 -29.79 5.58
CA LEU A 17 2.91 -30.59 6.42
C LEU A 17 2.48 -30.66 7.90
N MET A 18 1.69 -29.68 8.38
CA MET A 18 1.14 -29.67 9.74
C MET A 18 -0.15 -30.50 9.89
N VAL A 19 -0.98 -30.59 8.83
CA VAL A 19 -2.23 -31.37 8.83
C VAL A 19 -1.96 -32.89 8.84
N GLU A 20 -0.92 -33.37 8.18
CA GLU A 20 -0.56 -34.81 8.15
C GLU A 20 -0.09 -35.37 9.50
N LYS A 21 0.28 -34.51 10.46
CA LYS A 21 0.82 -34.91 11.77
C LYS A 21 -0.20 -34.95 12.91
N GLY A 22 -1.50 -34.71 12.66
CA GLY A 22 -2.54 -34.80 13.68
C GLY A 22 -2.40 -33.83 14.86
N GLN A 23 -1.59 -32.77 14.70
CA GLN A 23 -1.32 -31.77 15.71
C GLN A 23 -2.43 -30.70 15.67
N PRO A 24 -3.03 -30.28 16.81
CA PRO A 24 -4.05 -29.23 16.80
C PRO A 24 -3.49 -27.96 16.14
N VAL A 25 -4.20 -27.50 15.10
CA VAL A 25 -3.82 -26.35 14.27
C VAL A 25 -3.60 -25.14 15.18
N PRO A 26 -2.38 -24.57 15.25
CA PRO A 26 -2.10 -23.41 16.08
C PRO A 26 -3.02 -22.25 15.69
N GLU A 27 -3.75 -21.68 16.65
CA GLU A 27 -4.67 -20.54 16.46
C GLU A 27 -3.99 -19.31 15.82
N ALA A 28 -2.66 -19.27 15.79
CA ALA A 28 -1.86 -18.31 15.05
C ALA A 28 -2.05 -18.37 13.50
N LEU A 29 -2.64 -19.44 12.94
CA LEU A 29 -3.07 -19.51 11.54
C LEU A 29 -4.51 -19.04 11.32
N LEU A 30 -5.33 -19.00 12.38
CA LEU A 30 -6.72 -18.51 12.35
C LEU A 30 -6.81 -16.99 12.49
N ASN A 31 -5.80 -16.37 13.10
CA ASN A 31 -5.63 -14.91 13.13
C ASN A 31 -4.48 -14.50 12.19
N PRO A 32 -4.73 -14.40 10.87
CA PRO A 32 -3.76 -13.76 9.98
C PRO A 32 -3.48 -12.35 10.52
N PRO A 33 -2.20 -11.94 10.67
CA PRO A 33 -1.86 -10.63 11.22
C PRO A 33 -2.62 -9.54 10.46
N PRO A 34 -3.23 -8.57 11.17
CA PRO A 34 -4.12 -7.58 10.58
C PRO A 34 -3.43 -6.93 9.38
N ALA A 35 -4.15 -6.94 8.27
CA ALA A 35 -3.62 -6.74 6.94
C ALA A 35 -2.64 -5.55 6.89
N GLN A 36 -1.38 -5.83 6.56
CA GLN A 36 -0.33 -4.83 6.32
C GLN A 36 -0.61 -3.90 5.11
N ARG A 37 -1.85 -3.89 4.60
CA ARG A 37 -2.33 -3.10 3.46
C ARG A 37 -2.24 -1.61 3.74
N GLN A 38 -2.71 -1.15 4.89
CA GLN A 38 -2.81 0.28 5.20
C GLN A 38 -1.45 1.01 5.23
N ARG A 39 -0.41 0.41 5.84
CA ARG A 39 0.96 0.96 5.82
C ARG A 39 1.55 0.98 4.40
N SER A 40 1.18 0.01 3.56
CA SER A 40 1.62 -0.05 2.17
C SER A 40 0.98 1.05 1.34
N ASP A 41 -0.32 1.31 1.52
CA ASP A 41 -1.06 2.30 0.73
C ASP A 41 -0.71 3.74 1.10
N MET A 42 -0.49 4.03 2.40
CA MET A 42 0.06 5.31 2.84
C MET A 42 1.42 5.58 2.20
N ARG A 43 2.34 4.61 2.31
CA ARG A 43 3.70 4.76 1.78
C ARG A 43 3.70 4.91 0.26
N ARG A 44 2.85 4.15 -0.45
CA ARG A 44 2.68 4.27 -1.90
C ARG A 44 2.14 5.64 -2.28
N GLY A 45 1.11 6.13 -1.57
CA GLY A 45 0.55 7.47 -1.77
C GLY A 45 1.58 8.58 -1.59
N VAL A 46 2.31 8.58 -0.48
CA VAL A 46 3.36 9.59 -0.21
C VAL A 46 4.44 9.57 -1.30
N VAL A 47 4.92 8.39 -1.70
CA VAL A 47 5.94 8.28 -2.75
C VAL A 47 5.42 8.84 -4.08
N LEU A 48 4.18 8.53 -4.47
CA LEU A 48 3.57 9.06 -5.69
C LEU A 48 3.40 10.58 -5.67
N VAL A 49 2.97 11.15 -4.54
CA VAL A 49 2.88 12.61 -4.38
C VAL A 49 4.24 13.26 -4.53
N MET A 50 5.28 12.72 -3.86
CA MET A 50 6.63 13.29 -3.92
C MET A 50 7.24 13.16 -5.33
N VAL A 51 7.01 12.03 -6.00
CA VAL A 51 7.42 11.85 -7.40
C VAL A 51 6.70 12.84 -8.32
N GLY A 52 5.39 13.05 -8.15
CA GLY A 52 4.64 14.00 -8.96
C GLY A 52 5.05 15.45 -8.73
N LEU A 53 5.28 15.85 -7.47
CA LEU A 53 5.84 17.16 -7.15
C LEU A 53 7.24 17.34 -7.74
N GLY A 54 8.12 16.34 -7.60
CA GLY A 54 9.45 16.38 -8.16
C GLY A 54 9.44 16.51 -9.68
N LEU A 55 8.58 15.75 -10.37
CA LEU A 55 8.44 15.81 -11.82
C LEU A 55 7.86 17.15 -12.27
N MET A 56 6.88 17.69 -11.54
CA MET A 56 6.26 18.99 -11.82
C MET A 56 7.28 20.12 -11.70
N ILE A 57 8.05 20.16 -10.60
CA ILE A 57 9.09 21.17 -10.37
C ILE A 57 10.22 21.03 -11.38
N PHE A 58 10.67 19.81 -11.65
CA PHE A 58 11.73 19.55 -12.61
C PHE A 58 11.35 19.99 -14.03
N LEU A 59 10.18 19.56 -14.51
CA LEU A 59 9.70 19.93 -15.85
C LEU A 59 9.41 21.43 -15.95
N GLY A 60 8.83 22.04 -14.91
CA GLY A 60 8.62 23.48 -14.86
C GLY A 60 9.94 24.26 -14.89
N ALA A 61 10.95 23.83 -14.13
CA ALA A 61 12.25 24.49 -14.11
C ALA A 61 13.02 24.34 -15.44
N VAL A 62 12.91 23.19 -16.12
CA VAL A 62 13.58 22.96 -17.41
C VAL A 62 12.88 23.67 -18.57
N SER A 63 11.57 23.89 -18.48
CA SER A 63 10.78 24.54 -19.52
C SER A 63 10.52 26.04 -19.24
N ASP A 64 11.22 26.66 -18.30
CA ASP A 64 10.98 28.04 -17.83
C ASP A 64 9.51 28.32 -17.47
N TRP A 65 8.80 27.28 -17.01
CA TRP A 65 7.36 27.26 -16.75
C TRP A 65 6.48 27.56 -17.97
N GLU A 66 7.07 27.61 -19.16
CA GLU A 66 6.38 27.76 -20.45
C GLU A 66 5.89 26.41 -20.99
N GLY A 67 4.87 26.44 -21.85
CA GLY A 67 4.41 25.27 -22.61
C GLY A 67 3.69 24.17 -21.82
N GLY A 68 3.48 24.34 -20.51
CA GLY A 68 2.64 23.43 -19.71
C GLY A 68 3.25 22.05 -19.44
N ALA A 69 4.53 21.83 -19.74
CA ALA A 69 5.21 20.54 -19.52
C ALA A 69 5.14 20.08 -18.04
N TRP A 70 5.12 21.03 -17.10
CA TRP A 70 4.96 20.77 -15.67
C TRP A 70 3.66 20.03 -15.31
N SER A 71 2.62 20.12 -16.14
CA SER A 71 1.32 19.46 -15.90
C SER A 71 1.40 17.92 -15.93
N ILE A 72 2.44 17.35 -16.55
CA ILE A 72 2.67 15.90 -16.56
C ILE A 72 2.90 15.38 -15.13
N GLY A 73 3.54 16.19 -14.26
CA GLY A 73 3.72 15.85 -12.85
C GLY A 73 2.42 15.84 -12.05
N LEU A 74 1.35 16.47 -12.55
CA LEU A 74 0.06 16.53 -11.88
C LEU A 74 -0.63 15.16 -11.83
N ILE A 75 -0.42 14.32 -12.86
CA ILE A 75 -1.01 12.98 -12.95
C ILE A 75 -0.57 12.09 -11.77
N PRO A 76 0.73 11.82 -11.55
CA PRO A 76 1.18 11.04 -10.40
C PRO A 76 0.88 11.74 -9.05
N LEU A 77 0.86 13.07 -9.01
CA LEU A 77 0.50 13.83 -7.81
C LEU A 77 -0.95 13.55 -7.40
N LEU A 78 -1.90 13.61 -8.35
CA LEU A 78 -3.32 13.32 -8.11
C LEU A 78 -3.54 11.86 -7.74
N ILE A 79 -2.84 10.92 -8.39
CA ILE A 79 -2.90 9.49 -8.03
C ILE A 79 -2.41 9.28 -6.59
N GLY A 80 -1.29 9.91 -6.23
CA GLY A 80 -0.76 9.85 -4.86
C GLY A 80 -1.71 10.43 -3.83
N ALA A 81 -2.35 11.56 -4.15
CA ALA A 81 -3.39 12.17 -3.30
C ALA A 81 -4.60 11.24 -3.14
N GLY A 82 -5.01 10.53 -4.20
CA GLY A 82 -6.06 9.51 -4.13
C GLY A 82 -5.72 8.38 -3.15
N TYR A 83 -4.49 7.85 -3.22
CA TYR A 83 -4.01 6.84 -2.26
C TYR A 83 -4.01 7.35 -0.82
N LEU A 84 -3.61 8.60 -0.59
CA LEU A 84 -3.65 9.21 0.74
C LEU A 84 -5.08 9.41 1.24
N LEU A 85 -6.02 9.74 0.35
CA LEU A 85 -7.42 9.90 0.70
C LEU A 85 -8.03 8.57 1.13
N VAL A 86 -7.79 7.50 0.37
CA VAL A 86 -8.22 6.14 0.73
C VAL A 86 -7.61 5.72 2.07
N TRP A 87 -6.29 5.93 2.25
CA TRP A 87 -5.62 5.63 3.51
C TRP A 87 -6.23 6.36 4.71
N LYS A 88 -6.53 7.66 4.56
CA LYS A 88 -7.15 8.48 5.61
C LYS A 88 -8.57 8.00 5.94
N LEU A 89 -9.33 7.56 4.95
CA LEU A 89 -10.69 7.06 5.13
C LEU A 89 -10.71 5.67 5.79
N GLU A 90 -9.79 4.78 5.42
CA GLU A 90 -9.64 3.47 6.05
C GLU A 90 -9.20 3.60 7.51
N GLY A 91 -8.26 4.48 7.83
CA GLY A 91 -7.82 4.71 9.21
C GLY A 91 -8.89 5.26 10.15
N LYS A 92 -9.99 5.80 9.61
CA LYS A 92 -11.16 6.20 10.43
C LYS A 92 -12.12 5.03 10.70
N LYS A 93 -12.12 3.99 9.86
CA LYS A 93 -12.98 2.81 10.02
C LYS A 93 -12.43 1.81 11.04
N ASP A 94 -11.12 1.66 11.13
CA ASP A 94 -10.46 0.77 12.10
C ASP A 94 -10.60 1.26 13.56
N SER A 95 -11.00 2.52 13.77
CA SER A 95 -11.22 3.12 15.08
C SER A 95 -12.64 2.93 15.63
N ALA A 96 -13.51 2.19 14.92
CA ALA A 96 -14.84 1.85 15.44
C ALA A 96 -14.67 0.84 16.60
N PRO A 97 -15.22 1.11 17.81
CA PRO A 97 -15.10 0.19 18.93
C PRO A 97 -15.74 -1.16 18.57
N PRO A 98 -15.19 -2.30 19.04
CA PRO A 98 -15.86 -3.58 18.88
C PRO A 98 -17.25 -3.48 19.51
N LEU A 99 -18.27 -3.84 18.73
CA LEU A 99 -19.65 -3.88 19.19
C LEU A 99 -19.75 -4.82 20.40
N PRO A 100 -20.44 -4.41 21.49
CA PRO A 100 -20.56 -5.20 22.73
C PRO A 100 -21.35 -6.50 22.54
#